data_AF-A0A7Z9ZH67-F1
#
_entry.id   AF-A0A7Z9ZH67-F1
#
_cell.length_a   1.000
_cell.length_b   1.000
_cell.length_c   1.000
_cell.angle_alpha   90.00
_cell.angle_beta   90.00
_cell.angle_gamma   90.00
#
_symmetry.space_group_name_H-M   'P 1'
#
loop_
_entity.id
_entity.type
_entity.pdbx_description
1 polymer ?
#
loop_
_entity_poly.entity_id
_entity_poly.type
_entity_poly.pdbx_seq_one_letter_code
_entity_poly.pdbx_strand_id
1 'polypeptide(L)' 'MEELKRRILQEGQNLGGGILKVDSFLNHQVDPKLMALLGREFARRFGY' A
#
# COMPACT_ATOMS: atom_id res chain seq x y z
N MET A 1 -3.74 0.18 -8.54
CA MET A 1 -3.29 1.36 -7.76
C MET A 1 -4.38 2.04 -6.98
N GLU A 2 -5.63 2.10 -7.47
CA GLU A 2 -6.74 2.69 -6.72
C GLU A 2 -6.99 2.01 -5.35
N GLU A 3 -6.83 0.68 -5.27
CA GLU A 3 -6.96 -0.03 -3.98
C GLU A 3 -5.95 0.46 -2.93
N LEU A 4 -4.69 0.69 -3.31
CA LEU A 4 -3.68 1.23 -2.39
C LEU A 4 -4.06 2.63 -1.90
N LYS A 5 -4.54 3.50 -2.80
CA LYS A 5 -5.01 4.84 -2.41
C LYS A 5 -6.18 4.76 -1.45
N ARG A 6 -7.14 3.84 -1.70
CA ARG A 6 -8.29 3.62 -0.82
C ARG A 6 -7.85 3.17 0.57
N ARG A 7 -6.92 2.21 0.65
CA ARG A 7 -6.34 1.74 1.92
C ARG A 7 -5.63 2.85 2.68
N ILE A 8 -4.87 3.71 1.98
CA ILE A 8 -4.25 4.90 2.59
C ILE A 8 -5.31 5.85 3.18
N LEU A 9 -6.40 6.12 2.45
CA LEU A 9 -7.46 7.02 2.92
C LEU A 9 -8.27 6.43 4.09
N GLN A 10 -8.43 5.11 4.15
CA GLN A 10 -9.25 4.43 5.16
C GLN A 10 -8.47 4.08 6.43
N GLU A 11 -7.21 3.66 6.29
CA GLU A 11 -6.43 3.06 7.37
C GLU A 11 -5.13 3.81 7.67
N GLY A 12 -4.72 4.75 6.81
CA GLY A 12 -3.54 5.56 7.01
C GLY A 12 -3.72 6.56 8.15
N GLN A 13 -2.70 6.72 8.98
CA GLN A 13 -2.68 7.70 10.06
C GLN A 13 -1.62 8.76 9.77
N ASN A 14 -2.03 10.02 9.68
CA ASN A 14 -1.10 11.14 9.58
C ASN A 14 -0.53 11.43 10.98
N LEU A 15 0.75 11.17 11.19
CA LEU A 15 1.43 11.44 12.47
C LEU A 15 1.99 12.86 12.58
N GLY A 16 1.77 13.70 11.56
CA GLY A 16 2.41 15.01 11.44
C GLY A 16 3.84 14.93 10.89
N GLY A 17 4.45 16.08 10.64
CA GLY A 17 5.82 16.15 10.12
C GLY A 17 6.03 15.49 8.75
N GLY A 18 4.95 15.30 7.97
CA GLY A 18 4.98 14.61 6.68
C GLY A 18 4.98 13.08 6.78
N ILE A 19 4.73 12.51 7.96
CA ILE A 19 4.76 11.06 8.18
C ILE A 19 3.35 10.46 8.06
N LEU A 20 3.20 9.53 7.13
CA LEU A 20 2.01 8.69 7.00
C LEU A 20 2.31 7.27 7.51
N LYS A 21 1.65 6.88 8.60
CA LYS A 21 1.72 5.54 9.17
C LYS A 21 0.72 4.61 8.49
N VAL A 22 1.17 3.45 8.04
CA VAL A 22 0.38 2.45 7.27
C VAL A 22 0.61 1.02 7.80
N ASP A 23 0.84 0.91 9.11
CA ASP A 23 1.28 -0.32 9.74
C ASP A 23 0.25 -1.46 9.69
N SER A 24 -1.03 -1.17 9.50
CA SER A 24 -2.09 -2.18 9.43
C SER A 24 -2.08 -3.00 8.14
N PHE A 25 -1.33 -2.58 7.11
CA PHE A 25 -1.39 -3.24 5.80
C PHE A 25 -0.09 -3.28 4.99
N LEU A 26 0.93 -2.49 5.35
CA LEU A 26 2.21 -2.46 4.64
C LEU A 26 3.44 -2.74 5.51
N ASN A 27 3.63 -2.01 6.62
CA ASN A 27 4.92 -2.02 7.34
C ASN A 27 5.02 -3.12 8.41
N HIS A 28 4.18 -3.09 9.45
CA HIS A 28 4.23 -4.08 10.53
C HIS A 28 3.32 -5.28 10.26
N GLN A 29 2.12 -5.02 9.76
CA GLN A 29 1.26 -6.02 9.15
C GLN A 29 1.34 -5.85 7.65
N VAL A 30 1.31 -6.97 6.94
CA VAL A 30 1.33 -7.00 5.47
C VAL A 30 0.03 -7.63 5.01
N ASP A 31 -0.74 -6.91 4.19
CA ASP A 31 -1.91 -7.47 3.51
C ASP A 31 -1.45 -8.25 2.26
N PRO A 32 -1.56 -9.60 2.24
CA PRO A 32 -1.07 -10.39 1.11
C PRO A 32 -1.84 -10.13 -0.19
N LYS A 33 -3.13 -9.78 -0.12
CA LYS A 33 -3.94 -9.49 -1.31
C LYS A 33 -3.51 -8.17 -1.93
N LEU A 34 -3.29 -7.16 -1.10
CA LEU A 34 -2.75 -5.88 -1.56
C LEU A 34 -1.37 -6.06 -2.19
N MET A 35 -0.48 -6.83 -1.55
CA MET A 35 0.86 -7.10 -2.08
C MET A 35 0.82 -7.82 -3.42
N ALA A 36 -0.05 -8.83 -3.59
CA ALA A 36 -0.22 -9.52 -4.86
C ALA A 36 -0.70 -8.57 -5.98
N LEU A 37 -1.62 -7.65 -5.69
CA LEU A 37 -2.08 -6.64 -6.65
C LEU A 37 -0.95 -5.68 -7.05
N LEU A 38 -0.16 -5.22 -6.08
CA LEU A 38 0.99 -4.35 -6.35
C LEU A 38 2.06 -5.08 -7.16
N GLY A 39 2.38 -6.33 -6.83
CA GLY A 39 3.32 -7.17 -7.58
C GLY A 39 2.89 -7.37 -9.03
N ARG A 40 1.62 -7.65 -9.28
CA ARG A 40 1.07 -7.72 -10.66
C ARG A 40 1.20 -6.40 -11.40
N GLU A 41 0.94 -5.28 -10.73
CA GLU A 41 1.08 -3.96 -11.35
C GLU A 41 2.54 -3.61 -11.66
N PHE A 42 3.49 -4.02 -10.81
CA PHE A 42 4.92 -3.90 -11.11
C PHE A 42 5.32 -4.79 -12.28
N ALA A 43 4.93 -6.07 -12.27
CA ALA A 43 5.18 -6.98 -13.39
C ALA A 43 4.59 -6.47 -14.70
N ARG A 44 3.39 -5.87 -14.69
CA ARG A 44 2.77 -5.26 -15.88
C ARG A 44 3.58 -4.08 -16.43
N ARG A 45 4.24 -3.30 -15.57
CA ARG A 45 5.02 -2.10 -15.95
C ARG A 45 6.45 -2.41 -16.35
N PHE A 46 7.04 -3.45 -15.77
CA PHE A 46 8.48 -3.70 -15.82
C PHE A 46 8.85 -5.14 -16.21
N GLY A 47 7.87 -6.03 -16.41
CA GLY A 47 8.09 -7.39 -16.91
C GLY A 47 8.31 -7.37 -18.41
N TYR A 48 9.56 -7.56 -18.80
CA TYR A 48 9.98 -7.84 -20.18
C TYR A 48 9.79 -9.32 -20.50
#